data_AF-A0A5X4GD90-F1
#
_entry.id   AF-A0A5X4GD90-F1
#
_cell.length_a   1.000
_cell.length_b   1.000
_cell.length_c   1.000
_cell.angle_alpha   90.00
_cell.angle_beta   90.00
_cell.angle_gamma   90.00
#
_symmetry.space_group_name_H-M   'P 1'
#
loop_
_entity.id
_entity.type
_entity.pdbx_description
1 polymer ?
#
loop_
_entity_poly.entity_id
_entity_poly.type
_entity_poly.pdbx_seq_one_letter_code
_entity_poly.pdbx_strand_id
1 'polypeptide(L)' 'PLREMSTAVSINGVSFPGEVKPPQDGDVTIVWKNKKAVDIYIVVRTYEVPLQITISLLLDASLEASA' A
#
# COMPACT_ATOMS: atom_id res chain seq x y z
N PRO A 1 -19.96 18.94 -9.81
CA PRO A 1 -19.72 17.53 -10.19
C PRO A 1 -18.22 17.17 -10.32
N LEU A 2 -17.48 17.72 -11.29
CA LEU A 2 -16.08 17.34 -11.56
C LEU A 2 -15.06 17.82 -10.50
N ARG A 3 -15.44 18.82 -9.68
CA ARG A 3 -14.64 19.35 -8.56
C ARG A 3 -14.68 18.49 -7.30
N GLU A 4 -15.71 17.68 -7.11
CA GLU A 4 -15.89 16.84 -5.91
C GLU A 4 -15.11 15.51 -6.01
N MET A 5 -14.81 15.04 -7.23
CA MET A 5 -13.92 13.91 -7.47
C MET A 5 -12.42 14.29 -7.42
N SER A 6 -12.12 15.57 -7.28
CA SER A 6 -10.76 16.08 -7.11
C SER A 6 -10.33 16.00 -5.65
N THR A 7 -10.34 14.81 -5.06
CA THR A 7 -9.64 14.60 -3.77
C THR A 7 -8.16 14.44 -4.10
N ALA A 8 -7.46 15.56 -4.25
CA ALA A 8 -6.04 15.56 -4.58
C ALA A 8 -5.22 15.05 -3.39
N VAL A 9 -4.42 14.01 -3.59
CA VAL A 9 -3.31 13.69 -2.67
C VAL A 9 -2.06 14.36 -3.24
N SER A 10 -1.51 15.30 -2.49
CA SER A 10 -0.26 15.98 -2.84
C SER A 10 0.93 15.19 -2.32
N ILE A 11 1.69 14.57 -3.21
CA ILE A 11 3.00 13.98 -2.89
C ILE A 11 4.05 14.85 -3.56
N ASN A 12 4.95 15.43 -2.76
CA ASN A 12 6.06 16.28 -3.24
C ASN A 12 5.61 17.45 -4.16
N GLY A 13 4.43 18.04 -3.89
CA GLY A 13 3.90 19.18 -4.64
C GLY A 13 3.21 18.84 -5.96
N VAL A 14 3.14 17.57 -6.36
CA VAL A 14 2.36 17.13 -7.53
C VAL A 14 0.98 16.68 -7.06
N SER A 15 -0.05 17.31 -7.62
CA SER A 15 -1.45 16.97 -7.36
C SER A 15 -1.83 15.73 -8.18
N PHE A 16 -1.92 14.58 -7.53
CA PHE A 16 -2.50 13.39 -8.17
C PHE A 16 -4.01 13.37 -7.92
N PRO A 17 -4.84 13.17 -8.95
CA PRO A 17 -6.25 12.86 -8.73
C PRO A 17 -6.34 11.63 -7.82
N GLY A 18 -7.18 11.69 -6.78
CA GLY A 18 -7.28 10.66 -5.75
C GLY A 18 -7.75 9.32 -6.31
N GLU A 19 -6.80 8.48 -6.67
CA GLU A 19 -7.04 7.17 -7.29
C GLU A 19 -7.47 6.10 -6.25
N VAL A 20 -7.16 6.33 -4.97
CA VAL A 20 -7.49 5.44 -3.85
C VAL A 20 -7.94 6.25 -2.62
N LYS A 21 -8.83 5.66 -1.83
CA LYS A 21 -9.30 6.19 -0.55
C LYS A 21 -8.15 6.19 0.46
N PRO A 22 -8.14 7.12 1.43
CA PRO A 22 -7.20 7.07 2.55
C PRO A 22 -7.24 5.71 3.26
N PRO A 23 -6.08 5.20 3.72
CA PRO A 23 -6.06 3.96 4.49
C PRO A 23 -6.83 4.15 5.80
N GLN A 24 -7.43 3.06 6.26
CA GLN A 24 -8.05 2.92 7.57
C GLN A 24 -7.12 2.14 8.49
N ASP A 25 -7.35 2.27 9.79
CA ASP A 25 -6.61 1.49 10.77
C ASP A 25 -6.79 -0.01 10.52
N GLY A 26 -5.69 -0.76 10.59
CA GLY A 26 -5.64 -2.19 10.28
C GLY A 26 -5.51 -2.55 8.79
N ASP A 27 -5.55 -1.59 7.85
CA ASP A 27 -5.40 -1.88 6.41
C ASP A 27 -4.03 -2.47 6.05
N VAL A 28 -3.01 -2.25 6.89
CA VAL A 28 -1.71 -2.91 6.78
C VAL A 28 -1.51 -3.75 8.04
N THR A 29 -1.44 -5.07 7.88
CA THR A 29 -1.19 -6.00 8.98
C THR A 29 -0.04 -6.93 8.62
N ILE A 30 0.92 -7.08 9.54
CA ILE A 30 2.05 -7.99 9.41
C ILE A 30 1.93 -9.08 10.47
N VAL A 31 1.95 -10.34 10.05
CA VAL A 31 1.78 -11.49 10.94
C VAL A 31 2.95 -12.46 10.77
N TRP A 32 3.70 -12.69 11.85
CA TRP A 32 4.67 -13.78 11.91
C TRP A 32 3.94 -15.09 12.15
N LYS A 33 3.86 -15.93 11.12
CA LYS A 33 3.25 -17.26 11.23
C LYS A 33 4.16 -18.22 11.98
N ASN A 34 5.47 -18.08 11.79
CA ASN A 34 6.52 -18.78 12.51
C ASN A 34 7.86 -18.04 12.32
N LYS A 35 8.96 -18.62 12.79
CA LYS A 35 10.30 -18.04 12.71
C LYS A 35 10.79 -17.73 11.29
N LYS A 36 10.20 -18.35 10.26
CA LYS A 36 10.64 -18.25 8.86
C LYS A 36 9.55 -17.77 7.91
N ALA A 37 8.36 -17.43 8.40
CA ALA A 37 7.22 -17.08 7.56
C ALA A 37 6.51 -15.83 8.10
N VAL A 38 6.35 -14.85 7.22
CA VAL A 38 5.67 -13.58 7.49
C VAL A 38 4.62 -13.36 6.41
N ASP A 39 3.38 -13.09 6.83
CA ASP A 39 2.30 -12.67 5.97
C ASP A 39 2.13 -11.15 6.09
N ILE A 40 2.01 -10.47 4.94
CA ILE A 40 1.71 -9.04 4.87
C ILE A 40 0.36 -8.88 4.17
N TYR A 41 -0.62 -8.36 4.88
CA TYR A 41 -1.95 -8.07 4.36
C TYR A 41 -2.07 -6.57 4.12
N ILE A 42 -2.50 -6.19 2.90
CA ILE A 42 -2.69 -4.80 2.49
C ILE A 42 -4.08 -4.67 1.87
N VAL A 43 -4.88 -3.73 2.37
CA VAL A 43 -6.20 -3.39 1.82
C VAL A 43 -6.11 -2.04 1.10
N VAL A 44 -6.39 -2.05 -0.20
CA VAL A 44 -6.48 -0.85 -1.03
C VAL A 44 -7.92 -0.66 -1.46
N ARG A 45 -8.49 0.52 -1.24
CA ARG A 45 -9.86 0.84 -1.64
C ARG A 45 -9.83 1.92 -2.72
N THR A 46 -10.32 1.63 -3.92
CA THR A 46 -10.45 2.63 -4.99
C THR A 46 -11.77 3.39 -4.86
N TYR A 47 -11.86 4.58 -5.46
CA TYR A 47 -13.10 5.36 -5.47
C TYR A 47 -14.09 4.85 -6.53
N GLU A 48 -13.69 4.65 -7.79
CA GLU A 48 -14.64 4.31 -8.87
C GLU A 48 -14.12 3.34 -9.97
N VAL A 49 -12.80 3.09 -10.09
CA VAL A 49 -12.22 2.16 -11.08
C VAL A 49 -11.12 1.30 -10.42
N PRO A 50 -11.03 -0.02 -10.70
CA PRO A 50 -9.87 -0.80 -10.32
C PRO A 50 -8.65 -0.31 -11.12
N LEU A 51 -7.67 0.24 -10.41
CA LEU A 51 -6.40 0.66 -10.99
C LEU A 51 -5.36 -0.44 -10.83
N GLN A 52 -4.28 -0.35 -11.61
CA GLN A 52 -3.14 -1.24 -11.46
C GLN A 52 -2.50 -1.01 -10.09
N ILE A 53 -2.59 -2.00 -9.20
CA ILE A 53 -1.89 -2.01 -7.92
C ILE A 53 -0.58 -2.79 -8.12
N THR A 54 0.55 -2.11 -7.93
CA THR A 54 1.88 -2.77 -7.95
C THR A 54 2.44 -2.77 -6.54
N ILE A 55 2.76 -3.95 -6.01
CA ILE A 55 3.43 -4.12 -4.71
C ILE A 55 4.74 -4.85 -4.97
N SER A 56 5.87 -4.19 -4.69
CA SER A 56 7.19 -4.81 -4.79
C SER A 56 7.63 -5.24 -3.39
N LEU A 57 7.76 -6.55 -3.18
CA LEU A 57 8.28 -7.13 -1.95
C LEU A 57 9.58 -7.86 -2.28
N LEU A 58 10.64 -7.53 -1.55
CA LEU A 58 11.93 -8.20 -1.66
C LEU A 58 12.27 -8.76 -0.28
N LEU A 59 12.60 -10.06 -0.24
CA LEU A 59 13.20 -10.65 0.95
C LEU A 59 14.70 -10.36 0.92
N ASP A 60 15.17 -9.55 1.86
CA ASP A 60 16.59 -9.32 2.04
C ASP A 60 17.22 -10.49 2.82
N ALA A 61 17.86 -11.39 2.09
CA ALA A 61 18.58 -12.53 2.66
C ALA A 61 20.05 -12.21 2.99
N SER A 62 20.51 -10.97 2.79
CA SER A 62 21.90 -10.60 3.10
C SER A 62 22.22 -10.71 4.61
N LEU A 63 21.20 -10.62 5.45
CA LEU A 63 21.31 -10.76 6.91
C LEU A 63 21.48 -12.21 7.39
N GLU A 64 21.11 -13.22 6.58
CA GLU A 64 21.30 -14.65 6.93
C GLU A 64 22.76 -15.10 6.77
N ALA A 65 23.59 -14.37 6.02
CA ALA A 65 25.00 -14.71 5.84
C ALA A 65 25.89 -14.42 7.08
N SER A 66 25.31 -13.82 8.13
CA SER A 66 26.04 -13.38 9.33
C SER A 66 25.60 -14.06 10.64
N ALA A 67 24.80 -15.13 10.57
CA ALA A 67 24.24 -15.82 11.74
C ALA A 67 24.73 -17.27 11.89
#